data_AF-D4DZA5-F1
#
_entry.id   AF-D4DZA5-F1
#
_cell.length_a   1.000
_cell.length_b   1.000
_cell.length_c   1.000
_cell.angle_alpha   90.00
_cell.angle_beta   90.00
_cell.angle_gamma   90.00
#
_symmetry.space_group_name_H-M   'P 1'
#
loop_
_entity.id
_entity.type
_entity.pdbx_description
1 polymer ?
#
loop_
_entity_poly.entity_id
_entity_poly.type
_entity_poly.pdbx_seq_one_letter_code
_entity_poly.pdbx_strand_id
1 'polypeptide(L)'
;MMMNDAPAQIPATPPQRILIVKLRHHGDMLLTTPVINTLKANYPEAQIDVLLYKETQDMLADNPALTQVFIIDRQWKKQGTRAHLAQEWRLIRQLQARQYDLVVNLADQWRSALVTRLTGATVRLGFDFPKRRGALWRHCHTHLVPVDDHANLHTVEQNLSLLQPLGLKITNSQVTMSYAPQDWQACATLLQQHGISDGYIMVQPTSRWFLNAGVRKKWPPPSARCTPMVTPSSLPPVRTLKNARWSSVLWPRARRRVWCRWPAS
;
A
#
# COMPACT_ATOMS: atom_id res chain seq x y z
N MET A 1 2.78 -34.07 -24.15
CA MET A 1 3.15 -34.31 -22.74
C MET A 1 2.12 -33.59 -21.90
N MET A 2 1.10 -34.31 -21.42
CA MET A 2 0.02 -33.73 -20.62
C MET A 2 0.61 -33.34 -19.26
N MET A 3 0.75 -32.04 -19.00
CA MET A 3 1.11 -31.53 -17.68
C MET A 3 -0.12 -31.67 -16.78
N ASN A 4 0.03 -32.45 -15.71
CA ASN A 4 -0.99 -32.64 -14.69
C ASN A 4 -1.11 -31.31 -13.91
N ASP A 5 -2.00 -30.41 -14.35
CA ASP A 5 -2.25 -29.09 -13.74
C ASP A 5 -3.08 -29.21 -12.45
N ALA A 6 -2.74 -30.16 -11.58
CA ALA A 6 -3.26 -30.13 -10.22
C ALA A 6 -2.55 -28.98 -9.47
N PRO A 7 -3.28 -28.04 -8.84
CA PRO A 7 -2.64 -27.03 -8.01
C PRO A 7 -1.80 -27.74 -6.95
N ALA A 8 -0.57 -27.26 -6.71
CA ALA A 8 0.26 -27.86 -5.66
C ALA A 8 -0.54 -27.89 -4.34
N GLN A 9 -0.35 -28.90 -3.51
CA GLN A 9 -1.04 -28.92 -2.23
C GLN A 9 -0.40 -27.90 -1.29
N ILE A 10 -1.23 -27.15 -0.55
CA ILE A 10 -0.74 -26.28 0.52
C ILE A 10 -0.25 -27.19 1.65
N PRO A 11 1.01 -27.08 2.08
CA PRO A 11 1.53 -27.86 3.18
C PRO A 11 0.68 -27.65 4.45
N ALA A 12 0.43 -28.71 5.21
CA ALA A 12 -0.30 -28.63 6.48
C ALA A 12 0.48 -27.88 7.58
N THR A 13 1.80 -27.78 7.43
CA THR A 13 2.66 -27.04 8.36
C THR A 13 2.54 -25.53 8.16
N PRO A 14 2.41 -24.74 9.25
CA PRO A 14 2.34 -23.29 9.14
C PRO A 14 3.65 -22.73 8.54
N PRO A 15 3.58 -21.75 7.63
CA PRO A 15 4.76 -21.13 7.04
C PRO A 15 5.54 -20.35 8.11
N GLN A 16 6.86 -20.51 8.13
CA GLN A 16 7.74 -19.76 9.02
C GLN A 16 8.22 -18.46 8.37
N ARG A 17 8.34 -18.43 7.03
CA ARG A 17 8.80 -17.26 6.30
C ARG A 17 7.87 -16.93 5.14
N ILE A 18 7.37 -15.70 5.15
CA ILE A 18 6.37 -15.22 4.21
C ILE A 18 6.91 -13.98 3.51
N LEU A 19 6.82 -13.94 2.18
CA LEU A 19 7.14 -12.75 1.39
C LEU A 19 5.87 -12.18 0.76
N ILE A 20 5.59 -10.90 0.98
CA ILE A 20 4.52 -10.17 0.32
C ILE A 20 5.11 -9.30 -0.77
N VAL A 21 4.66 -9.47 -2.02
CA VAL A 21 5.14 -8.67 -3.16
C VAL A 21 4.08 -7.67 -3.56
N LYS A 22 4.37 -6.36 -3.40
CA LYS A 22 3.48 -5.27 -3.82
C LYS A 22 4.24 -4.17 -4.56
N LEU A 23 4.22 -4.24 -5.89
CA LEU A 23 4.91 -3.32 -6.78
C LEU A 23 3.96 -2.30 -7.45
N ARG A 24 3.23 -1.50 -6.67
CA ARG A 24 2.29 -0.46 -7.19
C ARG A 24 2.60 0.94 -6.61
N HIS A 25 1.94 1.98 -7.13
CA HIS A 25 2.08 3.38 -6.70
C HIS A 25 1.59 3.63 -5.26
N HIS A 26 2.02 4.77 -4.70
CA HIS A 26 2.02 5.07 -3.25
C HIS A 26 0.67 4.93 -2.53
N GLY A 27 -0.46 5.17 -3.21
CA GLY A 27 -1.78 5.16 -2.55
C GLY A 27 -2.26 3.78 -2.08
N ASP A 28 -1.69 2.70 -2.60
CA ASP A 28 -2.22 1.34 -2.39
C ASP A 28 -1.38 0.52 -1.39
N MET A 29 -0.30 1.06 -0.81
CA MET A 29 0.52 0.31 0.15
C MET A 29 -0.16 0.13 1.49
N LEU A 30 -0.85 1.13 2.02
CA LEU A 30 -1.59 0.95 3.29
C LEU A 30 -2.70 -0.11 3.14
N LEU A 31 -3.24 -0.25 1.93
CA LEU A 31 -4.27 -1.27 1.64
C LEU A 31 -3.72 -2.70 1.69
N THR A 32 -2.41 -2.90 1.84
CA THR A 32 -1.81 -4.22 2.11
C THR A 32 -1.66 -4.52 3.60
N THR A 33 -1.81 -3.54 4.50
CA THR A 33 -1.71 -3.82 5.95
C THR A 33 -2.73 -4.83 6.44
N PRO A 34 -3.99 -4.89 5.94
CA PRO A 34 -4.92 -5.94 6.34
C PRO A 34 -4.43 -7.34 6.01
N VAL A 35 -3.73 -7.51 4.87
CA VAL A 35 -3.10 -8.79 4.48
C VAL A 35 -1.97 -9.14 5.44
N ILE A 36 -1.09 -8.17 5.74
CA ILE A 36 0.02 -8.35 6.69
C ILE A 36 -0.52 -8.75 8.08
N ASN A 37 -1.50 -8.01 8.59
CA ASN A 37 -2.09 -8.24 9.90
C ASN A 37 -2.82 -9.59 9.97
N THR A 38 -3.53 -9.97 8.91
CA THR A 38 -4.20 -11.28 8.83
C THR A 38 -3.18 -12.42 8.87
N LEU A 39 -2.09 -12.31 8.10
CA LEU A 39 -1.02 -13.30 8.11
C LEU A 39 -0.34 -13.39 9.47
N LYS A 40 -0.02 -12.26 10.10
CA LYS A 40 0.62 -12.23 11.42
C LYS A 40 -0.29 -12.75 12.53
N ALA A 41 -1.59 -12.49 12.46
CA ALA A 41 -2.56 -12.98 13.43
C ALA A 41 -2.76 -14.51 13.35
N ASN A 42 -2.73 -15.08 12.15
CA ASN A 42 -2.87 -16.53 11.96
C ASN A 42 -1.52 -17.26 12.10
N TYR A 43 -0.40 -16.57 11.87
CA TYR A 43 0.96 -17.10 12.01
C TYR A 43 1.84 -16.16 12.87
N PRO A 44 1.65 -16.15 14.21
CA PRO A 44 2.35 -15.22 15.10
C PRO A 44 3.88 -15.32 15.06
N GLU A 45 4.41 -16.53 14.89
CA GLU A 45 5.85 -16.79 14.83
C GLU A 45 6.46 -16.59 13.44
N ALA A 46 5.63 -16.37 12.41
CA ALA A 46 6.14 -16.19 11.05
C ALA A 46 6.88 -14.85 10.89
N GLN A 47 8.01 -14.91 10.18
CA GLN A 47 8.71 -13.74 9.69
C GLN A 47 8.06 -13.29 8.39
N ILE A 48 7.57 -12.05 8.39
CA ILE A 48 6.86 -11.48 7.24
C ILE A 48 7.72 -10.39 6.63
N ASP A 49 8.17 -10.61 5.41
CA ASP A 49 8.90 -9.63 4.63
C ASP A 49 8.00 -9.03 3.55
N VAL A 50 8.31 -7.80 3.14
CA VAL A 50 7.61 -7.14 2.03
C VAL A 50 8.60 -6.66 0.98
N LEU A 51 8.25 -6.84 -0.29
CA LEU A 51 8.96 -6.29 -1.43
C LEU A 51 8.15 -5.16 -2.06
N LEU A 52 8.69 -3.95 -2.04
CA LEU A 52 8.04 -2.73 -2.50
C LEU A 52 9.00 -1.79 -3.27
N TYR A 53 8.47 -0.71 -3.81
CA TYR A 53 9.30 0.34 -4.42
C TYR A 53 9.83 1.31 -3.36
N LYS A 54 11.06 1.80 -3.53
CA LYS A 54 11.72 2.71 -2.58
C LYS A 54 10.86 3.90 -2.16
N GLU A 55 10.06 4.46 -3.07
CA GLU A 55 9.24 5.64 -2.77
C GLU A 55 8.07 5.36 -1.81
N THR A 56 7.77 4.09 -1.53
CA THR A 56 6.70 3.69 -0.62
C THR A 56 7.21 2.99 0.64
N GLN A 57 8.53 3.01 0.85
CA GLN A 57 9.18 2.35 1.99
C GLN A 57 8.69 2.94 3.32
N ASP A 58 8.69 4.26 3.44
CA ASP A 58 8.37 4.98 4.68
C ASP A 58 6.94 4.68 5.19
N MET A 59 6.05 4.21 4.31
CA MET A 59 4.67 3.89 4.67
C MET A 59 4.53 2.58 5.48
N LEU A 60 5.52 1.69 5.38
CA LEU A 60 5.51 0.38 6.02
C LEU A 60 6.75 0.12 6.88
N ALA A 61 7.74 1.02 6.86
CA ALA A 61 9.02 0.85 7.55
C ALA A 61 8.86 0.55 9.05
N ASP A 62 7.92 1.23 9.71
CA ASP A 62 7.69 1.11 11.15
C ASP A 62 6.56 0.12 11.51
N ASN A 63 6.11 -0.71 10.58
CA ASN A 63 5.04 -1.66 10.87
C ASN A 63 5.59 -2.83 11.72
N PRO A 64 5.11 -3.04 12.96
CA PRO A 64 5.65 -4.07 13.86
C PRO A 64 5.38 -5.51 13.39
N ALA A 65 4.43 -5.70 12.47
CA ALA A 65 4.16 -7.01 11.90
C ALA A 65 5.18 -7.45 10.85
N LEU A 66 6.03 -6.54 10.35
CA LEU A 66 7.05 -6.82 9.35
C LEU A 66 8.41 -7.09 9.99
N THR A 67 9.12 -8.08 9.47
CA THR A 67 10.50 -8.40 9.84
C THR A 67 11.50 -7.62 9.00
N GLN A 68 11.28 -7.56 7.68
CA GLN A 68 12.19 -6.87 6.76
C GLN A 68 11.44 -6.26 5.57
N VAL A 69 11.91 -5.08 5.15
CA VAL A 69 11.43 -4.40 3.94
C VAL A 69 12.50 -4.45 2.86
N PHE A 70 12.20 -5.12 1.76
CA PHE A 70 13.02 -5.13 0.55
C PHE A 70 12.54 -4.06 -0.43
N ILE A 71 13.49 -3.33 -1.00
CA ILE A 71 13.21 -2.18 -1.85
C ILE A 71 13.73 -2.39 -3.27
N ILE A 72 12.92 -1.97 -4.24
CA ILE A 72 13.32 -1.78 -5.64
C ILE A 72 13.44 -0.29 -5.87
N ASP A 73 14.65 0.18 -6.19
CA ASP A 73 14.87 1.58 -6.56
C ASP A 73 14.70 1.75 -8.08
N ARG A 74 13.73 2.57 -8.49
CA ARG A 74 13.51 2.87 -9.92
C ARG A 74 14.68 3.65 -10.53
N GLN A 75 15.50 4.30 -9.71
CA GLN A 75 16.70 5.02 -10.15
C GLN A 75 17.81 4.10 -10.63
N TRP A 76 17.76 2.79 -10.33
CA TRP A 76 18.73 1.82 -10.88
C TRP A 76 18.80 1.89 -12.40
N LYS A 77 17.68 2.17 -13.09
CA LYS A 77 17.67 2.33 -14.55
C LYS A 77 18.54 3.47 -15.05
N LYS A 78 18.74 4.51 -14.24
CA LYS A 78 19.56 5.69 -14.57
C LYS A 78 21.06 5.43 -14.40
N GLN A 79 21.44 4.33 -13.73
CA GLN A 79 22.83 3.96 -13.46
C GLN A 79 23.45 3.08 -14.56
N GLY A 80 22.70 2.84 -15.65
CA GLY A 80 23.12 1.98 -16.76
C GLY A 80 22.68 0.51 -16.59
N THR A 81 22.53 -0.19 -17.71
CA THR A 81 21.92 -1.53 -17.77
C THR A 81 22.67 -2.58 -16.92
N ARG A 82 24.01 -2.55 -16.92
CA ARG A 82 24.83 -3.50 -16.15
C ARG A 82 24.65 -3.32 -14.64
N ALA A 83 24.69 -2.07 -14.16
CA ALA A 83 24.51 -1.76 -12.75
C ALA A 83 23.08 -2.11 -12.29
N HIS A 84 22.08 -1.80 -13.11
CA HIS A 84 20.69 -2.17 -12.85
C HIS A 84 20.51 -3.69 -12.68
N LEU A 85 21.04 -4.49 -13.61
CA LEU A 85 20.98 -5.95 -13.53
C LEU A 85 21.73 -6.51 -12.33
N ALA A 86 22.88 -5.93 -11.97
CA ALA A 86 23.63 -6.35 -10.79
C ALA A 86 22.85 -6.12 -9.49
N GLN A 87 22.16 -4.97 -9.36
CA GLN A 87 21.33 -4.66 -8.19
C GLN A 87 20.11 -5.58 -8.11
N GLU A 88 19.45 -5.86 -9.24
CA GLU A 88 18.35 -6.83 -9.30
C GLU A 88 18.80 -8.23 -8.92
N TRP A 89 19.94 -8.66 -9.45
CA TRP A 89 20.49 -9.96 -9.15
C TRP A 89 20.85 -10.10 -7.66
N ARG A 90 21.43 -9.04 -7.08
CA ARG A 90 21.70 -8.98 -5.63
C ARG A 90 20.43 -9.11 -4.82
N LEU A 91 19.37 -8.38 -5.19
CA LEU A 91 18.07 -8.45 -4.53
C LEU A 91 17.48 -9.86 -4.62
N ILE A 92 17.50 -10.47 -5.81
CA ILE A 92 17.00 -11.84 -6.01
C ILE A 92 17.77 -12.83 -5.13
N ARG A 93 19.10 -12.72 -5.07
CA ARG A 93 19.93 -13.57 -4.20
C ARG A 93 19.60 -13.40 -2.71
N GLN A 94 19.33 -12.17 -2.27
CA GLN A 94 18.90 -11.91 -0.90
C GLN A 94 17.55 -12.58 -0.60
N LEU A 95 16.58 -12.47 -1.53
CA LEU A 95 15.28 -13.11 -1.39
C LEU A 95 15.38 -14.64 -1.41
N GLN A 96 16.25 -15.21 -2.25
CA GLN A 96 16.50 -16.65 -2.28
C GLN A 96 17.14 -17.15 -0.99
N ALA A 97 18.09 -16.40 -0.43
CA ALA A 97 18.77 -16.75 0.82
C ALA A 97 17.82 -16.78 2.04
N ARG A 98 16.68 -16.09 1.96
CA ARG A 98 15.65 -16.11 3.02
C ARG A 98 14.89 -17.43 3.07
N GLN A 99 14.84 -18.21 1.99
CA GLN A 99 14.12 -19.49 1.91
C GLN A 99 12.66 -19.35 2.37
N TYR A 100 11.85 -18.63 1.58
CA TYR A 100 10.44 -18.42 1.89
C TYR A 100 9.62 -19.70 1.71
N ASP A 101 8.66 -19.94 2.61
CA ASP A 101 7.70 -21.03 2.48
C ASP A 101 6.49 -20.61 1.65
N LEU A 102 6.09 -19.35 1.82
CA LEU A 102 4.91 -18.73 1.22
C LEU A 102 5.27 -17.38 0.58
N VAL A 103 4.86 -17.19 -0.67
CA VAL A 103 4.89 -15.89 -1.35
C VAL A 103 3.47 -15.46 -1.69
N VAL A 104 3.12 -14.22 -1.32
CA VAL A 104 1.83 -13.58 -1.62
C VAL A 104 2.08 -12.45 -2.62
N ASN A 105 1.84 -12.72 -3.91
CA ASN A 105 2.05 -11.74 -4.97
C ASN A 105 0.79 -10.94 -5.26
N LEU A 106 0.71 -9.73 -4.68
CA LEU A 106 -0.39 -8.78 -4.86
C LEU A 106 -0.24 -7.88 -6.10
N ALA A 107 0.79 -8.12 -6.93
CA ALA A 107 1.10 -7.32 -8.11
C ALA A 107 0.82 -8.08 -9.42
N ASP A 108 0.35 -7.35 -10.43
CA ASP A 108 -0.02 -7.87 -11.76
C ASP A 108 1.10 -7.73 -12.82
N GLN A 109 2.31 -7.42 -12.37
CA GLN A 109 3.47 -7.13 -13.20
C GLN A 109 4.26 -8.41 -13.49
N TRP A 110 4.74 -8.58 -14.72
CA TRP A 110 5.60 -9.72 -15.09
C TRP A 110 6.84 -9.83 -14.18
N ARG A 111 7.39 -8.67 -13.81
CA ARG A 111 8.53 -8.56 -12.91
C ARG A 111 8.25 -9.18 -11.53
N SER A 112 7.06 -8.98 -10.96
CA SER A 112 6.72 -9.57 -9.66
C SER A 112 6.59 -11.09 -9.78
N ALA A 113 5.97 -11.58 -10.85
CA ALA A 113 5.88 -13.03 -11.10
C ALA A 113 7.26 -13.69 -11.21
N LEU A 114 8.19 -13.06 -11.93
CA LEU A 114 9.56 -13.57 -12.03
C LEU A 114 10.26 -13.63 -10.67
N VAL A 115 10.17 -12.55 -9.88
CA VAL A 115 10.75 -12.53 -8.53
C VAL A 115 10.11 -13.62 -7.65
N THR A 116 8.78 -13.74 -7.66
CA THR A 116 8.03 -14.79 -6.95
C THR A 116 8.55 -16.18 -7.31
N ARG A 117 8.75 -16.48 -8.59
CA ARG A 117 9.27 -17.77 -9.03
C ARG A 117 10.72 -18.01 -8.58
N LEU A 118 11.55 -16.98 -8.66
CA LEU A 118 12.97 -17.05 -8.33
C LEU A 118 13.21 -17.23 -6.82
N THR A 119 12.26 -16.84 -5.95
CA THR A 119 12.38 -17.11 -4.51
C THR A 119 12.45 -18.59 -4.15
N GLY A 120 11.94 -19.47 -5.02
CA GLY A 120 11.91 -20.92 -4.78
C GLY A 120 10.86 -21.38 -3.78
N ALA A 121 9.97 -20.49 -3.29
CA ALA A 121 9.02 -20.84 -2.24
C ALA A 121 8.06 -21.97 -2.62
N THR A 122 7.72 -22.83 -1.67
CA THR A 122 6.82 -23.99 -1.90
C THR A 122 5.43 -23.55 -2.33
N VAL A 123 4.87 -22.53 -1.67
CA VAL A 123 3.56 -21.96 -2.00
C VAL A 123 3.75 -20.55 -2.55
N ARG A 124 3.21 -20.29 -3.73
CA ARG A 124 3.29 -19.00 -4.44
C ARG A 124 1.90 -18.62 -4.91
N LEU A 125 1.25 -17.73 -4.16
CA LEU A 125 -0.08 -17.22 -4.45
C LEU A 125 0.02 -16.03 -5.41
N GLY A 126 -0.83 -16.03 -6.44
CA GLY A 126 -1.03 -14.89 -7.33
C GLY A 126 -2.47 -14.79 -7.80
N PHE A 127 -2.85 -13.67 -8.40
CA PHE A 127 -4.16 -13.51 -9.01
C PHE A 127 -4.20 -14.09 -10.43
N ASP A 128 -5.32 -14.70 -10.80
CA ASP A 128 -5.63 -15.12 -12.17
C ASP A 128 -6.22 -13.97 -12.99
N PHE A 129 -5.41 -12.98 -13.34
CA PHE A 129 -5.88 -11.91 -14.22
C PHE A 129 -6.12 -12.45 -15.64
N PRO A 130 -7.29 -12.17 -16.28
CA PRO A 130 -7.57 -12.63 -17.65
C PRO A 130 -6.47 -12.24 -18.66
N LYS A 131 -5.91 -11.03 -18.52
CA LYS A 131 -4.80 -10.50 -19.32
C LYS A 131 -3.43 -11.19 -19.11
N ARG A 132 -3.30 -12.07 -18.10
CA ARG A 132 -2.04 -12.75 -17.70
C ARG A 132 -2.16 -14.27 -17.69
N ARG A 133 -3.19 -14.87 -18.29
CA ARG A 133 -3.42 -16.33 -18.39
C ARG A 133 -2.42 -17.11 -19.25
N GLY A 134 -1.21 -16.60 -19.48
CA GLY A 134 -0.15 -17.29 -20.21
C GLY A 134 0.53 -18.38 -19.37
N ALA A 135 1.09 -19.40 -20.04
CA ALA A 135 1.79 -20.50 -19.38
C ALA A 135 2.92 -20.03 -18.44
N LEU A 136 3.63 -18.95 -18.82
CA LEU A 136 4.70 -18.40 -18.01
C LEU A 136 4.21 -17.83 -16.66
N TRP A 137 3.02 -17.20 -16.63
CA TRP A 137 2.44 -16.68 -15.37
C TRP A 137 1.99 -17.80 -14.46
N ARG A 138 1.36 -18.84 -15.02
CA ARG A 138 1.02 -20.07 -14.30
C ARG A 138 2.27 -20.75 -13.76
N HIS A 139 3.34 -20.81 -14.53
CA HIS A 139 4.59 -21.40 -14.06
C HIS A 139 5.22 -20.63 -12.87
N CYS A 140 4.96 -19.33 -12.76
CA CYS A 140 5.47 -18.51 -11.66
C CYS A 140 4.72 -18.71 -10.33
N HIS A 141 3.45 -19.12 -10.38
CA HIS A 141 2.58 -19.23 -9.20
C HIS A 141 2.10 -20.67 -9.03
N THR A 142 2.08 -21.17 -7.80
CA THR A 142 1.53 -22.51 -7.56
C THR A 142 0.01 -22.47 -7.49
N HIS A 143 -0.56 -21.37 -6.98
CA HIS A 143 -2.01 -21.20 -6.87
C HIS A 143 -2.39 -19.85 -7.43
N LEU A 144 -3.42 -19.87 -8.27
CA LEU A 144 -3.97 -18.68 -8.88
C LEU A 144 -5.40 -18.49 -8.35
N VAL A 145 -5.64 -17.33 -7.74
CA VAL A 145 -6.96 -16.97 -7.20
C VAL A 145 -7.75 -16.19 -8.25
N PRO A 146 -8.98 -16.62 -8.61
CA PRO A 146 -9.84 -15.90 -9.53
C PRO A 146 -10.12 -14.47 -9.07
N VAL A 147 -10.29 -13.58 -10.04
CA VAL A 147 -10.55 -12.15 -9.80
C VAL A 147 -11.94 -11.71 -10.25
N ASP A 148 -12.84 -12.67 -10.48
CA ASP A 148 -14.14 -12.43 -11.14
C ASP A 148 -15.00 -11.43 -10.35
N ASP A 149 -14.93 -11.44 -9.02
CA ASP A 149 -15.68 -10.54 -8.15
C ASP A 149 -14.95 -9.23 -7.80
N HIS A 150 -13.73 -9.02 -8.32
CA HIS A 150 -12.95 -7.82 -7.97
C HIS A 150 -13.68 -6.51 -8.32
N ALA A 151 -14.56 -6.51 -9.32
CA ALA A 151 -15.34 -5.33 -9.69
C ALA A 151 -16.28 -4.83 -8.57
N ASN A 152 -16.72 -5.73 -7.68
CA ASN A 152 -17.64 -5.41 -6.58
C ASN A 152 -16.93 -5.22 -5.24
N LEU A 153 -15.65 -5.58 -5.15
CA LEU A 153 -14.88 -5.57 -3.92
C LEU A 153 -14.04 -4.31 -3.77
N HIS A 154 -13.95 -3.80 -2.55
CA HIS A 154 -12.97 -2.76 -2.21
C HIS A 154 -11.55 -3.31 -2.37
N THR A 155 -10.56 -2.46 -2.69
CA THR A 155 -9.18 -2.91 -2.92
C THR A 155 -8.56 -3.67 -1.73
N VAL A 156 -9.00 -3.38 -0.50
CA VAL A 156 -8.63 -4.17 0.68
C VAL A 156 -9.14 -5.61 0.59
N GLU A 157 -10.42 -5.77 0.24
CA GLU A 157 -11.07 -7.08 0.11
C GLU A 157 -10.48 -7.86 -1.08
N GLN A 158 -10.19 -7.18 -2.18
CA GLN A 158 -9.44 -7.75 -3.31
C GLN A 158 -8.06 -8.26 -2.85
N ASN A 159 -7.32 -7.51 -2.02
CA ASN A 159 -6.03 -7.98 -1.53
C ASN A 159 -6.18 -9.18 -0.58
N LEU A 160 -7.22 -9.18 0.27
CA LEU A 160 -7.50 -10.27 1.21
C LEU A 160 -8.00 -11.54 0.52
N SER A 161 -8.71 -11.43 -0.61
CA SER A 161 -9.20 -12.59 -1.36
C SER A 161 -8.05 -13.49 -1.84
N LEU A 162 -6.84 -12.94 -2.04
CA LEU A 162 -5.66 -13.73 -2.40
C LEU A 162 -5.29 -14.77 -1.35
N LEU A 163 -5.67 -14.55 -0.08
CA LEU A 163 -5.41 -15.48 1.02
C LEU A 163 -6.45 -16.60 1.12
N GLN A 164 -7.51 -16.58 0.30
CA GLN A 164 -8.60 -17.56 0.35
C GLN A 164 -8.14 -19.02 0.28
N PRO A 165 -7.16 -19.41 -0.56
CA PRO A 165 -6.66 -20.79 -0.58
C PRO A 165 -6.08 -21.28 0.76
N LEU A 166 -5.58 -20.38 1.60
CA LEU A 166 -4.99 -20.72 2.88
C LEU A 166 -6.05 -20.98 3.98
N GLY A 167 -7.34 -20.69 3.73
CA GLY A 167 -8.42 -20.93 4.69
C GLY A 167 -8.31 -20.10 5.98
N LEU A 168 -7.64 -18.94 5.93
CA LEU A 168 -7.35 -18.13 7.11
C LEU A 168 -8.58 -17.38 7.64
N LYS A 169 -8.62 -17.17 8.95
CA LYS A 169 -9.61 -16.28 9.56
C LYS A 169 -9.18 -14.83 9.37
N ILE A 170 -9.98 -14.07 8.62
CA ILE A 170 -9.78 -12.62 8.45
C ILE A 170 -10.28 -11.93 9.73
N THR A 171 -9.35 -11.50 10.58
CA THR A 171 -9.65 -10.89 11.88
C THR A 171 -9.72 -9.37 11.84
N ASN A 172 -9.03 -8.72 10.89
CA ASN A 172 -8.99 -7.26 10.80
C ASN A 172 -8.82 -6.77 9.35
N SER A 173 -9.81 -6.03 8.85
CA SER A 173 -9.78 -5.36 7.54
C SER A 173 -9.31 -3.90 7.62
N GLN A 174 -9.00 -3.38 8.81
CA GLN A 174 -8.61 -2.00 9.00
C GLN A 174 -7.23 -1.72 8.43
N VAL A 175 -7.18 -0.61 7.70
CA VAL A 175 -5.94 -0.03 7.19
C VAL A 175 -5.24 0.68 8.35
N THR A 176 -4.00 0.29 8.61
CA THR A 176 -3.19 0.81 9.72
C THR A 176 -1.92 1.43 9.17
N MET A 177 -1.44 2.48 9.84
CA MET A 177 -0.15 3.09 9.54
C MET A 177 0.60 3.28 10.85
N SER A 178 1.84 2.84 10.88
CA SER A 178 2.75 3.01 12.01
C SER A 178 3.74 4.11 11.68
N TYR A 179 4.19 4.83 12.70
CA TYR A 179 5.14 5.93 12.57
C TYR A 179 6.20 5.79 13.65
N ALA A 180 7.44 6.12 13.29
CA ALA A 180 8.52 6.18 14.26
C ALA A 180 8.23 7.22 15.36
N PRO A 181 8.68 6.99 16.61
CA PRO A 181 8.52 7.97 17.69
C PRO A 181 9.14 9.34 17.36
N GLN A 182 10.22 9.38 16.56
CA GLN A 182 10.84 10.62 16.13
C GLN A 182 9.94 11.45 15.22
N ASP A 183 9.16 10.81 14.33
CA ASP A 183 8.22 11.50 13.44
C ASP A 183 7.08 12.12 14.24
N TRP A 184 6.57 11.40 15.25
CA TRP A 184 5.60 11.95 16.20
C TRP A 184 6.13 13.19 16.91
N GLN A 185 7.38 13.15 17.38
CA GLN A 185 8.01 14.29 18.07
C GLN A 185 8.24 15.47 17.12
N ALA A 186 8.65 15.21 15.88
CA ALA A 186 8.82 16.23 14.85
C ALA A 186 7.48 16.91 14.52
N CYS A 187 6.42 16.13 14.35
CA CYS A 187 5.07 16.65 14.15
C CYS A 187 4.60 17.49 15.36
N ALA A 188 4.80 17.01 16.59
CA ALA A 188 4.44 17.75 17.79
C ALA A 188 5.20 19.09 17.90
N THR A 189 6.49 19.08 17.59
CA THR A 189 7.33 20.29 17.58
C THR A 189 6.86 21.29 16.53
N LEU A 190 6.53 20.83 15.32
CA LEU A 190 5.99 21.68 14.26
C LEU A 190 4.65 22.30 14.66
N LEU A 191 3.75 21.51 15.26
CA LEU A 191 2.46 22.01 15.76
C LEU A 191 2.69 23.09 16.83
N GLN A 192 3.61 22.87 17.76
CA GLN A 192 3.94 23.83 18.81
C GLN A 192 4.56 25.12 18.26
N GLN A 193 5.51 25.03 17.32
CA GLN A 193 6.11 26.19 16.65
C GLN A 193 5.06 27.06 15.95
N HIS A 194 4.01 26.44 15.43
CA HIS A 194 2.89 27.14 14.81
C HIS A 194 1.74 27.44 15.78
N GLY A 195 1.96 27.32 17.09
CA GLY A 195 0.97 27.66 18.13
C GLY A 195 -0.33 26.85 18.02
N ILE A 196 -0.26 25.63 17.49
CA ILE A 196 -1.40 24.73 17.32
C ILE A 196 -1.43 23.79 18.53
N SER A 197 -2.19 24.17 19.54
CA SER A 197 -2.36 23.40 20.79
C SER A 197 -3.68 22.63 20.85
N ASP A 198 -4.67 22.98 20.02
CA ASP A 198 -6.01 22.38 20.00
C ASP A 198 -6.20 21.36 18.87
N GLY A 199 -7.37 20.70 18.84
CA GLY A 199 -7.77 19.87 17.71
C GLY A 199 -7.82 20.65 16.41
N TYR A 200 -7.09 20.19 15.39
CA TYR A 200 -7.00 20.80 14.08
C TYR A 200 -7.65 19.94 12.99
N ILE A 201 -8.01 20.56 11.87
CA ILE A 201 -8.45 19.89 10.65
C ILE A 201 -7.37 20.04 9.60
N MET A 202 -6.77 18.93 9.17
CA MET A 202 -5.81 18.90 8.06
C MET A 202 -6.53 18.69 6.74
N VAL A 203 -6.37 19.64 5.82
CA VAL A 203 -6.87 19.52 4.44
C VAL A 203 -5.70 19.25 3.50
N GLN A 204 -5.81 18.16 2.72
CA GLN A 204 -4.88 17.83 1.64
C GLN A 204 -5.59 18.09 0.28
N PRO A 205 -5.54 19.32 -0.25
CA PRO A 205 -6.32 19.70 -1.44
C PRO A 205 -5.73 19.14 -2.75
N THR A 206 -4.54 18.53 -2.69
CA THR A 206 -3.80 18.05 -3.85
C THR A 206 -4.02 16.56 -4.05
N SER A 207 -4.54 16.18 -5.22
CA SER A 207 -4.56 14.79 -5.69
C SER A 207 -3.61 14.62 -6.88
N ARG A 208 -3.02 13.43 -7.03
CA ARG A 208 -2.22 13.08 -8.22
C ARG A 208 -3.07 12.66 -9.42
N TRP A 209 -4.38 12.44 -9.24
CA TRP A 209 -5.28 11.95 -10.27
C TRP A 209 -6.00 13.10 -10.98
N PHE A 210 -5.61 13.37 -12.21
CA PHE A 210 -6.46 14.05 -13.18
C PHE A 210 -7.37 12.96 -13.79
N LEU A 211 -8.60 12.83 -13.29
CA LEU A 211 -9.59 11.98 -13.98
C LEU A 211 -10.00 12.69 -15.27
N ASN A 212 -9.96 11.97 -16.40
CA ASN A 212 -10.28 12.42 -17.76
C ASN A 212 -11.77 12.79 -17.97
N ALA A 213 -12.40 13.40 -16.98
CA ALA A 213 -13.82 13.77 -17.01
C ALA A 213 -13.99 15.24 -16.63
N GLY A 214 -13.23 16.16 -17.24
CA GLY A 214 -13.47 17.63 -17.23
C GLY A 214 -13.53 18.35 -15.86
N VAL A 215 -13.59 17.64 -14.74
CA VAL A 215 -13.81 18.12 -13.39
C VAL A 215 -12.52 17.96 -12.63
N ARG A 216 -11.90 19.08 -12.30
CA ARG A 216 -10.69 19.11 -11.49
C ARG A 216 -11.02 18.54 -10.10
N LYS A 217 -10.47 17.38 -9.73
CA LYS A 217 -10.26 16.99 -8.32
C LYS A 217 -9.08 17.75 -7.70
N LYS A 218 -9.04 19.06 -7.95
CA LYS A 218 -8.24 20.02 -7.20
C LYS A 218 -9.24 20.97 -6.61
N TRP A 219 -9.14 21.21 -5.30
CA TRP A 219 -9.80 22.38 -4.74
C TRP A 219 -9.38 23.58 -5.58
N PRO A 220 -10.31 24.41 -6.08
CA PRO A 220 -9.93 25.62 -6.79
C PRO A 220 -8.96 26.43 -5.91
N PRO A 221 -7.95 27.10 -6.48
CA PRO A 221 -7.06 27.95 -5.70
C PRO A 221 -7.89 28.93 -4.84
N PRO A 222 -7.36 29.43 -3.71
CA PRO A 222 -8.12 30.18 -2.70
C PRO A 222 -8.82 31.47 -3.19
N SER A 223 -8.79 31.80 -4.49
CA SER A 223 -9.67 32.81 -5.09
C SER A 223 -11.14 32.39 -5.13
N ALA A 224 -11.46 31.09 -5.02
CA ALA A 224 -12.80 30.63 -4.74
C ALA A 224 -13.07 30.80 -3.24
N ARG A 225 -13.71 31.91 -2.87
CA ARG A 225 -14.28 32.14 -1.55
C ARG A 225 -15.10 30.90 -1.13
N CYS A 226 -14.53 30.06 -0.30
CA CYS A 226 -15.34 29.33 0.66
C CYS A 226 -15.82 30.38 1.64
N THR A 227 -16.95 31.00 1.32
CA THR A 227 -17.66 31.83 2.28
C THR A 227 -17.96 30.90 3.45
N PRO A 228 -17.41 31.14 4.65
CA PRO A 228 -17.91 30.45 5.82
C PRO A 228 -19.39 30.83 5.90
N MET A 229 -20.28 29.85 5.91
CA MET A 229 -21.66 30.08 6.35
C MET A 229 -21.66 30.19 7.89
N VAL A 230 -20.77 31.04 8.41
CA VAL A 230 -20.55 31.35 9.81
C VAL A 230 -20.25 32.85 9.83
N THR A 231 -21.09 33.59 10.54
CA THR A 231 -20.99 35.04 10.71
C THR A 231 -19.57 35.46 11.13
N PRO A 232 -19.10 36.65 10.71
CA PRO A 232 -17.66 36.97 10.64
C PRO A 232 -16.93 37.18 11.98
N SER A 233 -17.55 36.91 13.13
CA SER A 233 -17.08 37.43 14.41
C SER A 233 -16.26 36.46 15.28
N SER A 234 -15.84 35.27 14.83
CA SER A 234 -15.16 34.32 15.74
C SER A 234 -14.19 33.29 15.17
N LEU A 235 -13.64 33.46 13.95
CA LEU A 235 -12.62 32.53 13.43
C LEU A 235 -11.19 33.08 13.57
N PRO A 236 -10.23 32.32 14.14
CA PRO A 236 -8.81 32.67 14.10
C PRO A 236 -8.24 32.62 12.66
N PRO A 237 -7.13 33.33 12.38
CA PRO A 237 -6.54 33.38 11.04
C PRO A 237 -6.05 32.01 10.55
N VAL A 238 -6.27 31.75 9.24
CA VAL A 238 -5.80 30.57 8.51
C VAL A 238 -4.28 30.53 8.51
N ARG A 239 -3.68 29.43 8.99
CA ARG A 239 -2.22 29.22 8.91
C ARG A 239 -1.90 28.20 7.82
N THR A 240 -1.12 28.64 6.82
CA THR A 240 -0.61 27.79 5.74
C THR A 240 0.74 27.21 6.13
N LEU A 241 0.83 25.89 6.25
CA LEU A 241 2.11 25.20 6.42
C LEU A 241 2.68 24.87 5.04
N LYS A 242 3.78 25.53 4.69
CA LYS A 242 4.60 25.18 3.52
C LYS A 242 5.91 24.57 4.04
N ASN A 243 6.13 23.30 3.74
CA ASN A 243 7.45 22.68 3.84
C ASN A 243 7.92 22.27 2.43
N ALA A 244 9.22 22.13 2.18
CA ALA A 244 9.83 22.00 0.84
C ALA A 244 9.33 20.83 -0.04
N ARG A 245 8.38 20.01 0.42
CA ARG A 245 7.70 18.97 -0.35
C ARG A 245 6.16 19.00 -0.35
N TRP A 246 5.50 19.78 0.52
CA TRP A 246 4.03 19.77 0.63
C TRP A 246 3.46 21.10 1.15
N SER A 247 2.27 21.47 0.65
CA SER A 247 1.45 22.57 1.16
C SER A 247 0.15 22.01 1.76
N SER A 248 -0.13 22.32 3.03
CA SER A 248 -1.40 21.98 3.68
C SER A 248 -2.02 23.19 4.38
N VAL A 249 -3.35 23.22 4.44
CA VAL A 249 -4.14 24.28 5.08
C VAL A 249 -4.82 23.68 6.30
N LEU A 250 -4.66 24.32 7.46
CA LEU A 250 -5.22 23.87 8.74
C LEU A 250 -6.30 24.85 9.22
N TRP A 251 -7.42 24.32 9.71
CA TRP A 251 -8.49 25.08 10.37
C TRP A 251 -8.64 24.65 11.84
N PRO A 252 -8.76 25.59 12.82
CA PRO A 252 -9.12 25.27 14.20
C PRO A 252 -10.61 24.89 14.33
N ARG A 253 -10.92 23.91 15.19
CA ARG A 253 -12.24 23.26 15.32
C ARG A 253 -13.37 24.21 15.75
N ALA A 254 -14.53 24.14 15.08
CA ALA A 254 -15.83 24.51 15.64
C ALA A 254 -16.77 23.29 15.61
N ARG A 255 -17.34 22.94 16.77
CA ARG A 255 -18.32 21.86 16.92
C ARG A 255 -19.61 22.23 16.20
N ARG A 256 -19.95 21.59 15.08
CA ARG A 256 -21.33 21.37 14.58
C ARG A 256 -21.28 20.47 13.33
N ARG A 257 -22.22 19.53 13.22
CA ARG A 257 -22.38 18.68 12.02
C ARG A 257 -22.72 19.58 10.83
N VAL A 258 -21.88 19.58 9.80
CA VAL A 258 -22.12 20.32 8.56
C VAL A 258 -22.78 19.37 7.56
N TRP A 259 -24.03 19.64 7.22
CA TRP A 259 -24.72 19.04 6.07
C TRP A 259 -24.48 19.93 4.85
N CYS A 260 -23.99 19.36 3.75
CA CYS A 260 -23.86 20.08 2.48
C CYS A 260 -25.16 19.95 1.68
N ARG A 261 -25.82 21.08 1.36
CA ARG A 261 -26.92 21.16 0.38
C ARG A 261 -26.33 21.61 -0.95
N TRP A 262 -26.55 20.84 -2.01
CA TRP A 262 -26.12 21.20 -3.37
C TRP A 262 -27.16 22.11 -4.03
N PRO A 263 -26.77 23.17 -4.75
CA PRO A 263 -27.66 23.82 -5.70
C PRO A 263 -27.75 22.95 -6.96
N ALA A 264 -28.98 22.74 -7.43
CA ALA A 264 -29.24 22.10 -8.71
C ALA A 264 -28.88 23.07 -9.84
N SER A 265 -28.14 22.57 -10.83
CA SER A 265 -28.05 23.09 -12.19
C SER A 265 -27.94 21.91 -13.12
#